data_AF-A0A967I6D8-F1
#
_entry.id   AF-A0A967I6D8-F1
#
_cell.length_a   1.000
_cell.length_b   1.000
_cell.length_c   1.000
_cell.angle_alpha   90.00
_cell.angle_beta   90.00
_cell.angle_gamma   90.00
#
_symmetry.space_group_name_H-M   'P 1'
#
loop_
_entity.id
_entity.type
_entity.pdbx_description
1 polymer ?
#
loop_
_entity_poly.entity_id
_entity_poly.type
_entity_poly.pdbx_seq_one_letter_code
_entity_poly.pdbx_strand_id
1 'polypeptide(L)'
;FGAKRALTEKEDLLTFGYDATPGLQGLPDIVLFPESSEEVGFAVALANQEGIPVIPRGSGTGLSGGSIAPQGGIVLCLTKMNRILEIDEENLTATV
;
A
#
# COMPACT_ATOMS: atom_id res chain seq x y z
N PHE A 1 -0.84 9.45 -10.22
CA PHE A 1 -1.73 8.27 -10.19
C PHE A 1 -2.92 8.49 -11.12
N GLY A 2 -3.34 7.49 -11.89
CA GLY A 2 -4.60 7.56 -12.64
C GLY A 2 -5.81 7.29 -11.74
N ALA A 3 -7.02 7.67 -12.16
CA ALA A 3 -8.25 7.53 -11.34
C ALA A 3 -8.50 6.10 -10.83
N LYS A 4 -8.12 5.07 -11.60
CA LYS A 4 -8.23 3.66 -11.19
C LYS A 4 -7.12 3.18 -10.24
N ARG A 5 -6.10 4.01 -9.99
CA ARG A 5 -4.94 3.74 -9.12
C ARG A 5 -4.90 4.66 -7.89
N ALA A 6 -5.95 5.45 -7.68
CA ALA A 6 -6.16 6.32 -6.54
C ALA A 6 -7.63 6.21 -6.11
N LEU A 7 -7.92 5.33 -5.17
CA LEU A 7 -9.28 5.06 -4.73
C LEU A 7 -9.66 6.00 -3.59
N THR A 8 -10.83 6.62 -3.72
CA THR A 8 -11.38 7.60 -2.76
C THR A 8 -12.86 7.35 -2.45
N GLU A 9 -13.52 6.46 -3.19
CA GLU A 9 -14.91 6.09 -2.93
C GLU A 9 -15.00 5.26 -1.65
N LYS A 10 -16.04 5.50 -0.86
CA LYS A 10 -16.18 4.92 0.47
C LYS A 10 -16.15 3.39 0.45
N GLU A 11 -16.79 2.78 -0.53
CA GLU A 11 -16.86 1.34 -0.71
C GLU A 11 -15.47 0.74 -0.95
N ASP A 12 -14.65 1.41 -1.76
CA ASP A 12 -13.26 1.02 -1.99
C ASP A 12 -12.45 1.13 -0.69
N LEU A 13 -12.50 2.28 -0.02
CA LEU A 13 -11.75 2.53 1.21
C LEU A 13 -12.05 1.49 2.30
N LEU A 14 -13.31 1.06 2.44
CA LEU A 14 -13.69 0.01 3.38
C LEU A 14 -12.99 -1.32 3.12
N THR A 15 -12.74 -1.69 1.85
CA THR A 15 -12.02 -2.94 1.51
C THR A 15 -10.52 -2.89 1.86
N PHE A 16 -9.97 -1.70 2.07
CA PHE A 16 -8.59 -1.48 2.51
C PHE A 16 -8.48 -1.11 3.98
N GLY A 17 -9.61 -1.02 4.70
CA GLY A 17 -9.66 -0.62 6.09
C GLY A 17 -9.46 -1.75 7.11
N TYR A 18 -9.17 -2.97 6.66
CA TYR A 18 -8.93 -4.13 7.53
C TYR A 18 -7.87 -5.06 6.92
N ASP A 19 -7.28 -5.91 7.76
CA ASP A 19 -6.51 -7.08 7.36
C ASP A 19 -7.05 -8.33 8.05
N ALA A 20 -6.28 -9.43 8.08
CA ALA A 20 -6.75 -10.67 8.69
C ALA A 20 -6.83 -10.60 10.24
N THR A 21 -6.46 -9.48 10.87
CA THR A 21 -6.60 -9.28 12.31
C THR A 21 -8.08 -9.14 12.73
N PRO A 22 -8.60 -10.04 13.58
CA PRO A 22 -9.98 -9.96 14.04
C PRO A 22 -10.27 -8.69 14.85
N GLY A 23 -11.39 -8.02 14.53
CA GLY A 23 -11.91 -6.91 15.32
C GLY A 23 -11.15 -5.59 15.19
N LEU A 24 -10.07 -5.53 14.40
CA LEU A 24 -9.32 -4.31 14.15
C LEU A 24 -9.65 -3.77 12.76
N GLN A 25 -9.98 -2.48 12.69
CA GLN A 25 -10.33 -1.77 11.46
C GLN A 25 -9.90 -0.29 11.56
N GLY A 26 -9.73 0.36 10.42
CA GLY A 26 -9.42 1.78 10.32
C GLY A 26 -9.65 2.26 8.89
N LEU A 27 -10.38 3.36 8.72
CA LEU A 27 -10.75 3.86 7.40
C LEU A 27 -9.64 4.78 6.86
N PRO A 28 -8.96 4.44 5.75
CA PRO A 28 -8.00 5.34 5.12
C PRO A 28 -8.69 6.51 4.42
N ASP A 29 -7.95 7.60 4.17
CA ASP A 29 -8.44 8.74 3.39
C ASP A 29 -8.31 8.51 1.88
N ILE A 30 -7.29 7.73 1.48
CA ILE A 30 -7.01 7.39 0.08
C ILE A 30 -6.21 6.08 0.00
N VAL A 31 -6.45 5.30 -1.05
CA VAL A 31 -5.64 4.11 -1.40
C VAL A 31 -4.92 4.36 -2.71
N LEU A 32 -3.59 4.24 -2.72
CA LEU A 32 -2.75 4.45 -3.90
C LEU A 32 -2.12 3.13 -4.36
N PHE A 33 -2.12 2.91 -5.67
CA PHE A 33 -1.50 1.74 -6.31
C PHE A 33 -0.33 2.18 -7.20
N PRO A 34 0.88 2.32 -6.63
CA PRO A 34 2.07 2.66 -7.40
C PRO A 34 2.47 1.48 -8.32
N GLU A 35 3.07 1.82 -9.45
CA GLU A 35 3.65 0.88 -10.41
C GLU A 35 5.17 1.03 -10.52
N SER A 36 5.76 2.01 -9.82
CA SER A 36 7.20 2.26 -9.80
C SER A 36 7.70 2.86 -8.48
N SER A 37 9.00 2.74 -8.22
CA SER A 37 9.65 3.31 -7.04
C SER A 37 9.59 4.84 -7.01
N GLU A 38 9.54 5.50 -8.17
CA GLU A 38 9.38 6.95 -8.28
C GLU A 38 8.00 7.39 -7.79
N GLU A 39 6.93 6.64 -8.13
CA GLU A 39 5.58 6.92 -7.64
C GLU A 39 5.47 6.72 -6.11
N VAL A 40 6.14 5.68 -5.58
CA VAL A 40 6.26 5.48 -4.13
C VAL A 40 6.96 6.68 -3.48
N GLY A 41 8.12 7.07 -4.00
CA GLY A 41 8.90 8.19 -3.48
C GLY A 41 8.11 9.50 -3.49
N PHE A 42 7.39 9.78 -4.58
CA PHE A 42 6.51 10.94 -4.68
C PHE A 42 5.42 10.94 -3.59
N ALA A 43 4.71 9.83 -3.41
CA ALA A 43 3.64 9.72 -2.42
C ALA A 43 4.16 9.90 -0.99
N VAL A 44 5.28 9.25 -0.66
CA VAL A 44 5.90 9.34 0.67
C VAL A 44 6.44 10.74 0.95
N ALA A 45 7.07 11.39 -0.03
CA ALA A 45 7.59 12.75 0.13
C ALA A 45 6.46 13.76 0.38
N LEU A 46 5.38 13.67 -0.40
CA LEU A 46 4.19 14.52 -0.21
C LEU A 46 3.54 14.27 1.16
N ALA A 47 3.33 13.01 1.53
CA ALA A 47 2.75 12.66 2.82
C ALA A 47 3.59 13.20 3.99
N ASN A 48 4.92 13.09 3.89
CA ASN A 48 5.83 13.63 4.90
C ASN A 48 5.77 15.17 4.99
N GLN A 49 5.67 15.86 3.85
CA GLN A 49 5.52 17.32 3.82
C GLN A 49 4.23 17.77 4.51
N GLU A 50 3.13 17.03 4.32
CA GLU A 50 1.81 17.36 4.84
C GLU A 50 1.51 16.72 6.21
N GLY A 51 2.43 15.93 6.77
CA GLY A 51 2.23 15.22 8.03
C GLY A 51 1.17 14.11 7.97
N ILE A 52 0.92 13.55 6.79
CA ILE A 52 -0.08 12.51 6.56
C ILE A 52 0.54 11.12 6.82
N PRO A 53 -0.09 10.25 7.64
CA PRO A 53 0.38 8.88 7.83
C PRO A 53 0.40 8.07 6.52
N VAL A 54 1.45 7.27 6.32
CA VAL A 54 1.55 6.32 5.20
C VAL A 54 1.55 4.90 5.76
N ILE A 55 0.61 4.08 5.31
CA ILE A 55 0.44 2.70 5.71
C ILE A 55 0.84 1.82 4.51
N PRO A 56 1.99 1.13 4.54
CA PRO A 56 2.36 0.21 3.48
C PRO A 56 1.45 -1.03 3.53
N ARG A 57 0.98 -1.47 2.36
CA ARG A 57 0.10 -2.63 2.25
C ARG A 57 0.47 -3.52 1.07
N GLY A 58 0.57 -4.82 1.33
CA GLY A 58 0.59 -5.88 0.31
C GLY A 58 -0.82 -6.40 0.03
N SER A 59 -1.03 -7.70 0.17
CA SER A 59 -2.35 -8.34 0.02
C SER A 59 -3.32 -8.09 1.19
N GLY A 60 -2.84 -7.56 2.33
CA GLY A 60 -3.67 -7.35 3.51
C GLY A 60 -3.97 -8.62 4.32
N THR A 61 -3.10 -9.63 4.25
CA THR A 61 -3.27 -10.90 4.98
C THR A 61 -2.54 -10.93 6.34
N GLY A 62 -2.03 -9.79 6.81
CA GLY A 62 -1.37 -9.69 8.11
C GLY A 62 -2.31 -10.00 9.27
N LEU A 63 -1.78 -10.55 10.36
CA LEU A 63 -2.53 -10.94 11.56
C LEU A 63 -2.24 -10.04 12.79
N SER A 64 -1.49 -8.96 12.58
CA SER A 64 -1.11 -8.00 13.64
C SER A 64 -1.65 -6.58 13.44
N GLY A 65 -2.45 -6.31 12.40
CA GLY A 65 -2.99 -4.99 12.09
C GLY A 65 -2.02 -4.05 11.38
N GLY A 66 -0.85 -4.53 10.96
CA GLY A 66 0.22 -3.69 10.40
C GLY A 66 -0.14 -2.98 9.09
N SER A 67 -1.22 -3.37 8.43
CA SER A 67 -1.70 -2.75 7.19
C SER A 67 -3.01 -1.98 7.34
N ILE A 68 -3.42 -1.70 8.58
CA ILE A 68 -4.62 -0.96 8.92
C ILE A 68 -4.26 0.52 9.16
N ALA A 69 -5.15 1.42 8.76
CA ALA A 69 -5.03 2.87 8.91
C ALA A 69 -5.97 3.39 10.03
N PRO A 70 -5.63 3.21 11.32
CA PRO A 70 -6.53 3.57 12.43
C PRO A 70 -6.78 5.07 12.58
N GLN A 71 -5.92 5.90 11.97
CA GLN A 71 -5.95 7.38 12.07
C GLN A 71 -6.18 8.02 10.69
N GLY A 72 -6.71 7.26 9.71
CA GLY A 72 -6.74 7.71 8.32
C GLY A 72 -5.36 7.68 7.67
N GLY A 73 -5.19 8.51 6.66
CA GLY A 73 -3.96 8.64 5.87
C GLY A 73 -3.98 7.83 4.57
N ILE A 74 -2.79 7.62 4.03
CA ILE A 74 -2.57 7.00 2.73
C ILE A 74 -2.26 5.52 2.93
N VAL A 75 -3.14 4.65 2.45
CA VAL A 75 -2.77 3.23 2.25
C VAL A 75 -2.05 3.10 0.93
N LEU A 76 -0.77 2.73 0.97
CA LEU A 76 0.07 2.53 -0.21
C LEU A 76 0.11 1.05 -0.57
N CYS A 77 -0.72 0.65 -1.53
CA CYS A 77 -0.92 -0.75 -1.92
C CYS A 77 0.05 -1.17 -3.03
N LEU A 78 1.09 -1.93 -2.65
CA LEU A 78 2.22 -2.31 -3.51
C LEU A 78 1.91 -3.50 -4.45
N THR A 79 0.67 -4.01 -4.45
CA THR A 79 0.29 -5.22 -5.20
C THR A 79 0.42 -5.11 -6.73
N LYS A 80 0.60 -3.89 -7.26
CA LYS A 80 0.90 -3.66 -8.68
C LYS A 80 2.40 -3.68 -9.00
N MET A 81 3.28 -3.59 -8.00
CA MET A 81 4.73 -3.76 -8.14
C MET A 81 5.08 -5.24 -7.95
N ASN A 82 4.72 -6.09 -8.92
CA ASN A 82 4.77 -7.55 -8.80
C ASN A 82 5.66 -8.23 -9.86
N ARG A 83 6.63 -7.50 -10.39
CA ARG A 83 7.51 -7.99 -11.47
C ARG A 83 8.70 -8.72 -10.87
N ILE A 84 9.06 -9.87 -11.44
CA ILE A 84 10.40 -10.43 -11.25
C ILE A 84 11.34 -9.59 -12.12
N LEU A 85 12.33 -8.95 -11.50
CA LEU A 85 13.28 -8.07 -12.17
C LEU A 85 14.48 -8.83 -12.69
N GLU A 86 14.95 -9.84 -11.96
CA GLU A 86 16.13 -10.63 -12.28
C GLU A 86 16.05 -12.03 -11.64
N ILE A 87 16.59 -13.02 -12.34
CA ILE A 87 16.84 -14.37 -11.82
C ILE A 87 18.31 -14.68 -12.09
N ASP A 88 19.08 -14.89 -11.03
CA ASP A 88 20.48 -15.25 -11.08
C ASP A 88 20.63 -16.72 -10.66
N GLU A 89 20.71 -17.60 -11.66
CA GLU A 89 20.80 -19.06 -11.44
C GLU A 89 22.14 -19.49 -10.86
N GLU A 90 23.23 -18.75 -11.13
CA GLU A 90 24.57 -19.07 -10.61
C GLU A 90 24.65 -18.78 -9.11
N ASN A 91 24.07 -17.66 -8.66
CA ASN A 91 24.08 -17.23 -7.27
C ASN A 91 22.83 -17.69 -6.48
N LEU A 92 21.88 -18.36 -7.13
CA LEU A 92 20.61 -18.82 -6.54
C LEU A 92 19.78 -17.67 -5.93
N THR A 93 19.70 -16.54 -6.62
CA THR A 93 18.94 -15.36 -6.16
C THR A 93 17.90 -14.88 -7.17
N ALA A 94 16.91 -14.13 -6.69
CA ALA A 94 15.93 -13.45 -7.53
C ALA A 94 15.66 -12.05 -6.96
N THR A 95 15.58 -11.06 -7.85
CA THR A 95 15.19 -9.69 -7.53
C THR A 95 13.72 -9.50 -7.90
N VAL A 96 12.90 -9.00 -6.96
CA VAL A 96 11.45 -8.79 -7.09
C VAL A 96 11.02 -7.39 -6.67
#